data_AF-F2NM44-F1
#
_entry.id   AF-F2NM44-F1
#
_cell.length_a   1.000
_cell.length_b   1.000
_cell.length_c   1.000
_cell.angle_alpha   90.00
_cell.angle_beta   90.00
_cell.angle_gamma   90.00
#
_symmetry.space_group_name_H-M   'P 1'
#
loop_
_entity.id
_entity.type
_entity.pdbx_description
1 polymer ?
#
loop_
_entity_poly.entity_id
_entity_poly.type
_entity_poly.pdbx_seq_one_letter_code
_entity_poly.pdbx_strand_id
1 'polypeptide(L)'
;MSENHDKALYEAWVEVLDWLKAYAVERGVRFEWEADFPDYIYRMHRPYDLPTRVMTVSLSDERGEPFFLADVSPRHAKLKQISFRVPGGHLHWHAHYEEGRGLVLGGKIPLTKEKLYQLADRARHHVDERRVERVS
;
A
#
# COMPACT_ATOMS: atom_id res chain seq x y z
N MET A 1 7.10 -18.59 -7.98
CA MET A 1 6.34 -17.61 -8.78
C MET A 1 7.23 -17.19 -9.94
N SER A 2 6.68 -17.04 -11.14
CA SER A 2 7.46 -16.74 -12.35
C SER A 2 7.85 -15.24 -12.41
N GLU A 3 8.89 -14.89 -13.15
CA GLU A 3 9.32 -13.49 -13.34
C GLU A 3 8.19 -12.58 -13.86
N ASN A 4 7.33 -13.12 -14.75
CA ASN A 4 6.17 -12.40 -15.27
C ASN A 4 5.14 -12.08 -14.18
N HIS A 5 4.99 -12.97 -13.19
CA HIS A 5 4.07 -12.76 -12.07
C HIS A 5 4.55 -11.63 -11.15
N ASP A 6 5.84 -11.62 -10.84
CA ASP A 6 6.46 -10.58 -10.03
C ASP A 6 6.34 -9.22 -10.71
N LYS A 7 6.57 -9.15 -12.03
CA LYS A 7 6.39 -7.93 -12.82
C LYS A 7 4.95 -7.41 -12.74
N ALA A 8 3.96 -8.28 -12.93
CA ALA A 8 2.55 -7.89 -12.85
C ALA A 8 2.15 -7.36 -11.46
N LEU A 9 2.72 -7.93 -10.38
CA LEU A 9 2.53 -7.41 -9.02
C LEU A 9 3.06 -5.96 -8.89
N TYR A 10 4.23 -5.67 -9.43
CA TYR A 10 4.81 -4.32 -9.35
C TYR A 10 4.12 -3.31 -10.27
N GLU A 11 3.59 -3.74 -11.41
CA GLU A 11 2.71 -2.91 -12.25
C GLU A 11 1.42 -2.57 -11.50
N ALA A 12 0.79 -3.57 -10.87
CA ALA A 12 -0.40 -3.36 -10.05
C ALA A 12 -0.12 -2.51 -8.79
N TRP A 13 1.11 -2.55 -8.26
CA TRP A 13 1.52 -1.63 -7.19
C TRP A 13 1.49 -0.17 -7.64
N VAL A 14 1.94 0.14 -8.85
CA VAL A 14 1.85 1.51 -9.40
C VAL A 14 0.40 1.96 -9.50
N GLU A 15 -0.50 1.06 -9.91
CA GLU A 15 -1.94 1.35 -9.94
C GLU A 15 -2.50 1.64 -8.53
N VAL A 16 -2.12 0.85 -7.52
CA VAL A 16 -2.48 1.10 -6.12
C VAL A 16 -1.97 2.47 -5.64
N LEU A 17 -0.73 2.85 -5.99
CA LEU A 17 -0.18 4.17 -5.66
C LEU A 17 -1.04 5.30 -6.25
N ASP A 18 -1.49 5.15 -7.50
CA ASP A 18 -2.32 6.15 -8.15
C ASP A 18 -3.73 6.23 -7.53
N TRP A 19 -4.31 5.11 -7.14
CA TRP A 19 -5.55 5.09 -6.37
C TRP A 19 -5.41 5.78 -5.01
N LEU A 20 -4.29 5.58 -4.29
CA LEU A 20 -4.06 6.24 -3.00
C LEU A 20 -3.85 7.75 -3.14
N LYS A 21 -3.13 8.21 -4.18
CA LYS A 21 -3.01 9.65 -4.48
C LYS A 21 -4.38 10.26 -4.80
N ALA A 22 -5.19 9.58 -5.62
CA ALA A 22 -6.54 10.02 -5.95
C ALA A 22 -7.41 10.10 -4.69
N TYR A 23 -7.38 9.08 -3.84
CA TYR A 23 -8.08 9.08 -2.55
C TYR A 23 -7.68 10.27 -1.69
N ALA A 24 -6.38 10.56 -1.61
CA ALA A 24 -5.86 11.65 -0.79
C ALA A 24 -6.43 13.01 -1.23
N VAL A 25 -6.47 13.26 -2.54
CA VAL A 25 -7.09 14.47 -3.11
C VAL A 25 -8.59 14.49 -2.85
N GLU A 26 -9.30 13.39 -3.13
CA GLU A 26 -10.77 13.30 -3.00
C GLU A 26 -11.26 13.44 -1.55
N ARG A 27 -10.48 12.98 -0.57
CA ARG A 27 -10.85 12.95 0.86
C ARG A 27 -10.18 14.04 1.70
N GLY A 28 -9.37 14.90 1.08
CA GLY A 28 -8.65 15.98 1.74
C GLY A 28 -7.66 15.48 2.81
N VAL A 29 -6.99 14.35 2.55
CA VAL A 29 -5.95 13.80 3.43
C VAL A 29 -4.58 13.90 2.75
N ARG A 30 -3.51 13.70 3.52
CA ARG A 30 -2.14 13.74 2.99
C ARG A 30 -1.76 12.37 2.45
N PHE A 31 -1.18 12.34 1.26
CA PHE A 31 -0.44 11.19 0.76
C PHE A 31 1.05 11.44 0.98
N GLU A 32 1.74 10.52 1.64
CA GLU A 32 3.14 10.69 1.97
C GLU A 32 3.99 9.51 1.48
N TRP A 33 5.18 9.86 1.02
CA TRP A 33 6.19 8.91 0.59
C TRP A 33 7.08 8.58 1.78
N GLU A 34 6.97 7.35 2.27
CA GLU A 34 7.68 6.92 3.48
C GLU A 34 9.05 6.32 3.17
N ALA A 35 9.14 5.49 2.13
CA ALA A 35 10.40 4.85 1.78
C ALA A 35 10.51 4.48 0.29
N ASP A 36 11.73 4.59 -0.21
CA ASP A 36 12.17 3.96 -1.44
C ASP A 36 12.59 2.51 -1.21
N PHE A 37 12.60 1.71 -2.28
CA PHE A 37 13.19 0.39 -2.21
C PHE A 37 14.69 0.49 -1.84
N PRO A 38 15.17 -0.24 -0.83
CA PRO A 38 16.60 -0.24 -0.50
C PRO A 38 17.48 -0.72 -1.67
N ASP A 39 16.99 -1.65 -2.48
CA ASP A 39 17.72 -2.13 -3.65
C ASP A 39 17.83 -1.08 -4.77
N TYR A 40 16.92 -0.10 -4.83
CA TYR A 40 17.06 1.08 -5.69
C TYR A 40 18.19 1.99 -5.16
N ILE A 41 18.16 2.29 -3.86
CA ILE A 41 19.14 3.18 -3.21
C ILE A 41 20.55 2.59 -3.31
N TYR A 42 20.72 1.29 -3.05
CA TYR A 42 22.01 0.63 -2.97
C TYR A 42 22.43 -0.11 -4.26
N ARG A 43 21.78 0.14 -5.41
CA ARG A 43 22.11 -0.55 -6.67
C ARG A 43 23.49 -0.22 -7.22
N MET A 44 24.09 0.91 -6.83
CA MET A 44 25.32 1.44 -7.42
C MET A 44 25.18 1.52 -8.96
N HIS A 45 25.90 0.69 -9.72
CA HIS A 45 25.85 0.60 -11.18
C HIS A 45 24.94 -0.52 -11.70
N ARG A 46 24.33 -1.33 -10.80
CA ARG A 46 23.48 -2.45 -11.21
C ARG A 46 22.18 -1.94 -11.85
N PRO A 47 21.65 -2.64 -12.86
CA PRO A 47 20.39 -2.26 -13.49
C PRO A 47 19.21 -2.35 -12.52
N TYR A 48 18.18 -1.58 -12.82
CA TYR A 48 16.92 -1.53 -12.07
C TYR A 48 15.76 -1.42 -13.05
N ASP A 49 14.82 -2.34 -12.92
CA ASP A 49 13.78 -2.65 -13.89
C ASP A 49 12.36 -2.54 -13.31
N LEU A 50 12.21 -2.21 -12.03
CA LEU A 50 10.90 -1.97 -11.43
C LEU A 50 10.30 -0.65 -11.95
N PRO A 51 8.96 -0.57 -12.11
CA PRO A 51 8.28 0.58 -12.68
C PRO A 51 8.27 1.81 -11.77
N THR A 52 8.62 1.64 -10.49
CA THR A 52 8.71 2.71 -9.50
C THR A 52 9.83 2.41 -8.50
N ARG A 53 10.38 3.46 -7.88
CA ARG A 53 11.32 3.34 -6.76
C ARG A 53 10.64 3.35 -5.38
N VAL A 54 9.35 3.70 -5.35
CA VAL A 54 8.55 3.83 -4.11
C VAL A 54 8.21 2.44 -3.58
N MET A 55 8.62 2.14 -2.34
CA MET A 55 8.29 0.88 -1.67
C MET A 55 7.17 1.04 -0.65
N THR A 56 7.14 2.16 0.07
CA THR A 56 6.22 2.39 1.18
C THR A 56 5.64 3.80 1.11
N VAL A 57 4.33 3.89 1.31
CA VAL A 57 3.57 5.14 1.37
C VAL A 57 2.57 5.10 2.51
N SER A 58 2.09 6.28 2.89
CA SER A 58 1.04 6.42 3.88
C SER A 58 -0.06 7.36 3.39
N LEU A 59 -1.25 7.18 3.97
CA LEU A 59 -2.25 8.23 4.07
C LEU A 59 -2.24 8.74 5.52
N SER A 60 -2.05 10.04 5.65
CA SER A 60 -1.89 10.75 6.92
C SER A 60 -2.95 11.81 7.06
N ASP A 61 -3.32 12.09 8.30
CA ASP A 61 -4.26 13.17 8.62
C ASP A 61 -3.59 14.56 8.50
N GLU A 62 -4.33 15.61 8.86
CA GLU A 62 -3.83 16.99 8.83
C GLU A 62 -2.61 17.23 9.74
N ARG A 63 -2.47 16.44 10.82
CA ARG A 63 -1.34 16.50 11.75
C ARG A 63 -0.11 15.74 11.24
N GLY A 64 -0.22 15.04 10.11
CA GLY A 64 0.83 14.17 9.57
C GLY A 64 0.93 12.84 10.32
N GLU A 65 -0.08 12.45 11.10
CA GLU A 65 -0.12 11.12 11.71
C GLU A 65 -0.70 10.12 10.71
N PRO A 66 0.03 9.05 10.36
CA PRO A 66 -0.43 8.05 9.39
C PRO A 66 -1.57 7.23 9.98
N PHE A 67 -2.68 7.12 9.25
CA PHE A 67 -3.81 6.25 9.59
C PHE A 67 -3.89 5.02 8.68
N PHE A 68 -3.20 5.02 7.54
CA PHE A 68 -3.14 3.89 6.62
C PHE A 68 -1.75 3.80 5.99
N LEU A 69 -1.12 2.63 6.10
CA LEU A 69 0.17 2.32 5.49
C LEU A 69 -0.02 1.31 4.37
N ALA A 70 0.68 1.52 3.26
CA ALA A 70 0.76 0.56 2.17
C ALA A 70 2.23 0.32 1.79
N ASP A 71 2.61 -0.94 1.65
CA ASP A 71 3.94 -1.35 1.22
C ASP A 71 3.88 -2.52 0.24
N VAL A 72 4.90 -2.65 -0.59
CA VAL A 72 5.10 -3.81 -1.45
C VAL A 72 6.41 -4.50 -1.12
N SER A 73 6.42 -5.83 -1.20
CA SER A 73 7.61 -6.62 -0.92
C SER A 73 8.78 -6.27 -1.84
N PRO A 74 10.03 -6.22 -1.33
CA PRO A 74 11.22 -5.95 -2.15
C PRO A 74 11.47 -7.08 -3.17
N ARG A 75 12.21 -6.79 -4.26
CA ARG A 75 12.40 -7.74 -5.38
C ARG A 75 12.99 -9.08 -4.96
N HIS A 76 13.85 -9.05 -3.94
CA HIS A 76 14.54 -10.24 -3.43
C HIS A 76 13.75 -11.03 -2.38
N ALA A 77 12.54 -10.59 -2.02
CA ALA A 77 11.66 -11.32 -1.12
C ALA A 77 11.11 -12.60 -1.78
N LYS A 78 10.94 -13.66 -0.97
CA LYS A 78 10.42 -14.96 -1.43
C LYS A 78 8.90 -14.96 -1.63
N LEU A 79 8.15 -14.48 -0.63
CA LEU A 79 6.69 -14.39 -0.67
C LEU A 79 6.31 -12.93 -0.88
N LYS A 80 6.15 -12.55 -2.15
CA LYS A 80 5.82 -11.17 -2.52
C LYS A 80 4.33 -10.89 -2.35
N GLN A 81 4.04 -9.70 -1.85
CA GLN A 81 2.69 -9.20 -1.63
C GLN A 81 2.70 -7.67 -1.57
N ILE A 82 1.52 -7.09 -1.73
CA ILE A 82 1.21 -5.73 -1.30
C ILE A 82 0.51 -5.84 0.05
N SER A 83 1.01 -5.13 1.06
CA SER A 83 0.46 -5.10 2.41
C SER A 83 -0.22 -3.77 2.67
N PHE A 84 -1.32 -3.82 3.41
CA PHE A 84 -2.02 -2.65 3.93
C PHE A 84 -2.16 -2.77 5.44
N ARG A 85 -1.87 -1.71 6.19
CA ARG A 85 -1.88 -1.74 7.65
C ARG A 85 -2.47 -0.46 8.23
N VAL A 86 -3.19 -0.60 9.35
CA VAL A 86 -3.66 0.55 10.14
C VAL A 86 -2.74 0.75 11.34
N PRO A 87 -1.97 1.87 11.41
CA PRO A 87 -1.10 2.16 12.54
C PRO A 87 -1.84 2.16 13.89
N GLY A 88 -1.16 1.64 14.91
CA GLY A 88 -1.73 1.45 16.24
C GLY A 88 -2.85 0.42 16.32
N GLY A 89 -3.43 -0.06 15.21
CA GLY A 89 -4.48 -1.07 15.18
C GLY A 89 -3.96 -2.48 14.88
N HIS A 90 -4.87 -3.47 14.92
CA HIS A 90 -4.58 -4.86 14.55
C HIS A 90 -5.03 -5.20 13.12
N LEU A 91 -5.54 -4.23 12.37
CA LEU A 91 -6.00 -4.41 11.00
C LEU A 91 -4.82 -4.45 10.03
N HIS A 92 -4.68 -5.59 9.36
CA HIS A 92 -3.69 -5.85 8.32
C HIS A 92 -4.34 -6.64 7.20
N TRP A 93 -3.99 -6.31 5.96
CA TRP A 93 -4.44 -7.02 4.77
C TRP A 93 -3.26 -7.29 3.84
N HIS A 94 -3.31 -8.42 3.17
CA HIS A 94 -2.30 -8.80 2.17
C HIS A 94 -2.99 -9.09 0.85
N ALA A 95 -2.51 -8.43 -0.20
CA ALA A 95 -2.91 -8.63 -1.58
C ALA A 95 -1.82 -9.39 -2.33
N HIS A 96 -2.24 -10.41 -3.07
CA HIS A 96 -1.40 -11.12 -4.01
C HIS A 96 -1.96 -10.92 -5.42
N TYR A 97 -1.08 -10.96 -6.42
CA TYR A 97 -1.54 -10.99 -7.80
C TYR A 97 -2.00 -12.42 -8.14
N GLU A 98 -3.10 -12.56 -8.88
CA GLU A 98 -3.60 -13.82 -9.40
C GLU A 98 -3.85 -13.68 -10.89
N GLU A 99 -3.28 -14.57 -11.70
CA GLU A 99 -3.41 -14.51 -13.15
C GLU A 99 -4.88 -14.62 -13.57
N GLY A 100 -5.32 -13.71 -14.44
CA GLY A 100 -6.72 -13.60 -14.87
C GLY A 100 -7.68 -12.94 -13.86
N ARG A 101 -7.24 -12.69 -12.60
CA ARG A 101 -8.06 -12.04 -11.55
C ARG A 101 -7.52 -10.70 -11.07
N GLY A 102 -6.24 -10.41 -11.30
CA GLY A 102 -5.59 -9.19 -10.81
C GLY A 102 -5.21 -9.30 -9.34
N LEU A 103 -5.23 -8.18 -8.61
CA LEU A 103 -4.93 -8.18 -7.17
C LEU A 103 -6.08 -8.78 -6.36
N VAL A 104 -5.75 -9.66 -5.41
CA VAL A 104 -6.71 -10.37 -4.57
C VAL A 104 -6.26 -10.33 -3.10
N LEU A 105 -7.12 -9.81 -2.23
CA LEU A 105 -6.95 -9.81 -0.78
C LEU A 105 -7.26 -11.18 -0.20
N GLY A 106 -6.32 -11.71 0.60
CA GLY A 106 -6.49 -12.97 1.33
C GLY A 106 -6.86 -14.16 0.43
N GLY A 107 -6.46 -14.12 -0.85
CA GLY A 107 -6.72 -15.16 -1.85
C GLY A 107 -8.18 -15.30 -2.30
N LYS A 108 -9.09 -14.39 -1.89
CA LYS A 108 -10.53 -14.52 -2.18
C LYS A 108 -11.14 -13.27 -2.77
N ILE A 109 -10.84 -12.09 -2.22
CA ILE A 109 -11.58 -10.86 -2.50
C ILE A 109 -10.79 -10.02 -3.50
N PRO A 110 -11.31 -9.73 -4.72
CA PRO A 110 -10.64 -8.83 -5.65
C PRO A 110 -10.38 -7.46 -5.00
N LEU A 111 -9.16 -6.95 -5.15
CA LEU A 111 -8.80 -5.60 -4.76
C LEU A 111 -9.06 -4.65 -5.92
N THR A 112 -10.22 -3.99 -5.88
CA THR A 112 -10.53 -2.87 -6.79
C THR A 112 -10.21 -1.53 -6.13
N LYS A 113 -10.23 -0.44 -6.92
CA LYS A 113 -10.14 0.93 -6.40
C LYS A 113 -11.16 1.19 -5.28
N GLU A 114 -12.42 0.80 -5.49
CA GLU A 114 -13.50 0.97 -4.51
C GLU A 114 -13.22 0.17 -3.25
N LYS A 115 -12.69 -1.05 -3.39
CA LYS A 115 -12.33 -1.87 -2.23
C LYS A 115 -11.20 -1.23 -1.43
N LEU A 116 -10.17 -0.70 -2.09
CA LEU A 116 -9.08 0.01 -1.43
C LEU A 116 -9.59 1.26 -0.69
N TYR A 117 -10.47 2.04 -1.33
CA TYR A 117 -11.10 3.21 -0.71
C TYR A 117 -11.88 2.83 0.55
N GLN A 118 -12.64 1.73 0.53
CA GLN A 118 -13.33 1.22 1.72
C GLN A 118 -12.38 0.85 2.85
N LEU A 119 -11.20 0.28 2.55
CA LEU A 119 -10.20 -0.04 3.56
C LEU A 119 -9.61 1.23 4.18
N ALA A 120 -9.29 2.23 3.36
CA ALA A 120 -8.76 3.52 3.80
C ALA A 120 -9.80 4.30 4.63
N ASP A 121 -11.06 4.35 4.19
CA ASP A 121 -12.16 4.98 4.94
C ASP A 121 -12.33 4.29 6.31
N ARG A 122 -12.34 2.95 6.36
CA ARG A 122 -12.42 2.20 7.62
C ARG A 122 -11.24 2.48 8.55
N ALA A 123 -10.04 2.59 8.00
CA ALA A 123 -8.84 2.89 8.77
C ALA A 123 -8.90 4.29 9.40
N ARG A 124 -9.34 5.29 8.63
CA ARG A 124 -9.54 6.66 9.09
C ARG A 124 -10.52 6.70 10.26
N HIS A 125 -11.70 6.09 10.10
CA HIS A 125 -12.71 6.02 11.17
C HIS A 125 -12.17 5.38 12.46
N HIS A 126 -11.40 4.29 12.34
CA HIS A 126 -10.82 3.61 13.49
C HIS A 126 -9.79 4.46 14.26
N VAL A 127 -9.06 5.32 13.57
CA VAL A 127 -8.12 6.24 14.22
C VAL A 127 -8.87 7.40 14.89
N ASP A 128 -9.92 7.92 14.25
CA ASP A 128 -10.76 8.99 14.81
C ASP A 128 -11.46 8.55 16.09
N GLU A 129 -12.06 7.35 16.13
CA GLU A 129 -12.71 6.79 17.33
C GLU A 129 -11.74 6.71 18.53
N ARG A 130 -10.54 6.18 18.30
CA ARG A 130 -9.54 6.02 19.37
C ARG A 130 -8.96 7.34 19.86
N ARG A 131 -9.06 8.41 19.08
CA ARG A 131 -8.68 9.75 19.54
C ARG A 131 -9.70 10.33 20.50
N VAL A 132 -10.99 10.12 20.25
CA VAL A 132 -12.06 10.56 21.16
C VAL A 132 -11.89 9.88 22.54
N GLU A 133 -11.58 8.59 22.56
CA GLU A 133 -11.37 7.84 23.81
C GLU A 133 -10.16 8.31 24.63
N ARG A 134 -9.11 8.85 24.01
CA ARG A 134 -7.89 9.32 24.71
C ARG A 134 -8.01 10.72 25.32
N VAL A 135 -9.01 11.49 24.90
CA VAL A 135 -9.24 12.87 25.36
C VAL A 135 -10.36 12.93 26.42
N SER A 136 -11.02 11.80 26.69
CA SER A 136 -12.07 11.62 27.69
C SER A 136 -11.50 11.11 29.01
#